data_AF-A0A1L5KP52-F1
#
_entry.id   AF-A0A1L5KP52-F1
#
_cell.length_a   1.000
_cell.length_b   1.000
_cell.length_c   1.000
_cell.angle_alpha   90.00
_cell.angle_beta   90.00
_cell.angle_gamma   90.00
#
_symmetry.space_group_name_H-M   'P 1'
#
loop_
_entity.id
_entity.type
_entity.pdbx_description
1 polymer ?
#
loop_
_entity_poly.entity_id
_entity_poly.type
_entity_poly.pdbx_seq_one_letter_code
_entity_poly.pdbx_strand_id
1 'polypeptide(L)'
;KLSADLHVSDIDDMRDAPPRLVVVIDEFHALKDQLPDYMPRLVRIASLGRSLGMHLIACTQNPLGQVSTDMKANMAISICLRVRDGLQSTELLGDSRAATISPALPGAAYCNDGEHVTAFRCAPADNIDVYCRQIAFAAQFVGTRSRPPLFTSPLPRSVQDHPVSGQVDHIRFGLSDNGITLTDAVVPLDCGNIAIIGPQGRGKTTLLEVIARQVSAMDGLMLHISGLYRGQRLTTTEHRPRLSAASTRIAPAPPRLIWLVDDADDLLDPLCCDTQAVRFRQALADSSIIVVFAVRSPRHIRVPDHCSTRIVFPCGDRTADLVAGIPSSLVNTMSQEDLDTPGRAVLIAGASACLVQCAS
;
A
#
# COMPACT_ATOMS: atom_id res chain seq x y z
N LYS A 1 5.95 18.02 -14.16
CA LYS A 1 5.90 17.46 -15.52
C LYS A 1 4.50 17.58 -16.13
N LEU A 2 3.42 17.35 -15.37
CA LEU A 2 2.03 17.47 -15.89
C LEU A 2 1.68 18.77 -16.66
N SER A 3 2.00 19.96 -16.17
CA SER A 3 1.62 21.23 -16.84
C SER A 3 2.49 21.58 -18.05
N ALA A 4 3.80 21.28 -17.98
CA ALA A 4 4.75 21.55 -19.06
C ALA A 4 4.51 20.66 -20.30
N ASP A 5 4.10 19.41 -20.08
CA ASP A 5 3.78 18.48 -21.17
C ASP A 5 2.48 18.88 -21.91
N LEU A 6 1.61 19.69 -21.28
CA LEU A 6 0.31 20.11 -21.82
C LEU A 6 0.26 21.60 -22.26
N HIS A 7 1.37 22.35 -22.13
CA HIS A 7 1.47 23.77 -22.52
C HIS A 7 0.44 24.69 -21.84
N VAL A 8 0.10 24.41 -20.59
CA VAL A 8 -0.91 25.18 -19.84
C VAL A 8 -0.26 25.91 -18.66
N SER A 9 -0.62 27.19 -18.46
CA SER A 9 -0.11 28.04 -17.37
C SER A 9 -0.71 27.72 -16.00
N ASP A 10 -1.94 27.20 -15.98
CA ASP A 10 -2.66 26.80 -14.77
C ASP A 10 -3.27 25.40 -14.96
N ILE A 11 -3.42 24.64 -13.87
CA ILE A 11 -4.10 23.35 -13.87
C ILE A 11 -5.60 23.51 -14.17
N ASP A 12 -6.22 24.63 -13.80
CA ASP A 12 -7.65 24.87 -14.02
C ASP A 12 -8.03 24.94 -15.52
N ASP A 13 -7.07 25.29 -16.37
CA ASP A 13 -7.23 25.37 -17.83
C ASP A 13 -7.15 23.98 -18.50
N MET A 14 -6.87 22.91 -17.73
CA MET A 14 -6.85 21.54 -18.22
C MET A 14 -8.27 20.98 -18.37
N ARG A 15 -8.56 20.32 -19.49
CA ARG A 15 -9.85 19.63 -19.74
C ARG A 15 -10.21 18.59 -18.67
N ASP A 16 -9.21 17.97 -18.05
CA ASP A 16 -9.36 17.04 -16.93
C ASP A 16 -8.34 17.41 -15.85
N ALA A 17 -8.60 18.55 -15.20
CA ALA A 17 -7.72 19.10 -14.18
C ALA A 17 -7.62 18.15 -12.98
N PRO A 18 -6.39 17.78 -12.55
CA PRO A 18 -6.23 17.02 -11.31
C PRO A 18 -6.82 17.78 -10.10
N PRO A 19 -7.18 17.05 -9.02
CA PRO A 19 -7.55 17.65 -7.75
C PRO A 19 -6.58 18.75 -7.32
N ARG A 20 -7.12 19.86 -6.80
CA ARG A 20 -6.33 20.69 -5.89
C ARG A 20 -6.03 19.90 -4.62
N LEU A 21 -4.79 20.01 -4.13
CA LEU A 21 -4.33 19.34 -2.93
C LEU A 21 -4.14 20.36 -1.82
N VAL A 22 -4.77 20.14 -0.67
CA VAL A 22 -4.48 20.92 0.55
C VAL A 22 -3.80 20.01 1.54
N VAL A 23 -2.56 20.35 1.90
CA VAL A 23 -1.77 19.67 2.93
C VAL A 23 -1.92 20.47 4.22
N VAL A 24 -2.54 19.88 5.23
CA VAL A 24 -2.67 20.48 6.56
C VAL A 24 -1.75 19.76 7.52
N ILE A 25 -0.83 20.49 8.14
CA ILE A 25 0.11 19.97 9.13
C ILE A 25 -0.24 20.60 10.46
N ASP A 26 -0.83 19.80 11.34
CA ASP A 26 -0.99 20.19 12.74
C ASP A 26 0.34 19.98 13.48
N GLU A 27 0.66 20.90 14.38
CA GLU A 27 1.93 20.96 15.12
C GLU A 27 3.20 20.78 14.24
N PHE A 28 3.41 21.72 13.33
CA PHE A 28 4.56 21.78 12.41
C PHE A 28 5.92 21.66 13.12
N HIS A 29 6.02 22.12 14.37
CA HIS A 29 7.24 21.99 15.16
C HIS A 29 7.61 20.53 15.42
N ALA A 30 6.64 19.70 15.83
CA ALA A 30 6.88 18.28 16.08
C ALA A 30 7.33 17.55 14.81
N LEU A 31 6.76 17.92 13.65
CA LEU A 31 7.17 17.36 12.37
C LEU A 31 8.62 17.69 12.03
N LYS A 32 9.04 18.94 12.24
CA LYS A 32 10.42 19.39 11.97
C LYS A 32 11.45 18.63 12.80
N ASP A 33 11.13 18.37 14.07
CA ASP A 33 12.03 17.66 14.98
C ASP A 33 12.12 16.16 14.67
N GLN A 34 10.99 15.53 14.31
CA GLN A 34 10.94 14.11 13.98
C GLN A 34 11.47 13.79 12.57
N LEU A 35 11.22 14.69 11.61
CA LEU A 35 11.48 14.47 10.18
C LEU A 35 12.18 15.69 9.54
N PRO A 36 13.38 16.10 10.01
CA PRO A 36 14.08 17.29 9.51
C PRO A 36 14.40 17.19 8.01
N ASP A 37 14.72 15.98 7.52
CA ASP A 37 15.05 15.72 6.11
C ASP A 37 13.89 15.98 5.14
N TYR A 38 12.66 16.08 5.66
CA TYR A 38 11.46 16.35 4.86
C TYR A 38 11.17 17.84 4.70
N MET A 39 11.83 18.71 5.48
CA MET A 39 11.60 20.16 5.43
C MET A 39 11.83 20.80 4.07
N PRO A 40 12.91 20.49 3.33
CA PRO A 40 13.11 21.04 2.00
C PRO A 40 11.97 20.69 1.02
N ARG A 41 11.31 19.54 1.21
CA ARG A 41 10.17 19.12 0.38
C ARG A 41 8.94 19.97 0.66
N LEU A 42 8.66 20.27 1.93
CA LEU A 42 7.54 21.13 2.31
C LEU A 42 7.75 22.59 1.86
N VAL A 43 8.96 23.13 1.99
CA VAL A 43 9.31 24.46 1.45
C VAL A 43 9.11 24.50 -0.06
N ARG A 44 9.47 23.42 -0.77
CA ARG A 44 9.22 23.32 -2.22
C ARG A 44 7.74 23.30 -2.57
N ILE A 45 6.89 22.68 -1.74
CA ILE A 45 5.42 22.74 -1.92
C ILE A 45 4.92 24.17 -1.66
N ALA A 46 5.41 24.85 -0.62
CA ALA A 46 5.03 26.23 -0.35
C ALA A 46 5.40 27.17 -1.51
N SER A 47 6.58 27.00 -2.13
CA SER A 47 7.05 27.87 -3.21
C SER A 47 6.49 27.56 -4.60
N LEU A 48 6.42 26.28 -4.98
CA LEU A 48 6.00 25.85 -6.33
C LEU A 48 4.55 25.34 -6.37
N GLY A 49 3.93 25.10 -5.21
CA GLY A 49 2.63 24.45 -5.12
C GLY A 49 1.50 25.27 -5.71
N ARG A 50 1.57 26.61 -5.64
CA ARG A 50 0.50 27.50 -6.14
C ARG A 50 0.17 27.24 -7.61
N SER A 51 1.17 27.15 -8.48
CA SER A 51 0.99 26.88 -9.92
C SER A 51 0.61 25.43 -10.22
N LEU A 52 0.72 24.54 -9.22
CA LEU A 52 0.37 23.12 -9.31
C LEU A 52 -0.92 22.79 -8.55
N GLY A 53 -1.70 23.79 -8.12
CA GLY A 53 -2.92 23.59 -7.33
C GLY A 53 -2.69 22.93 -5.97
N MET A 54 -1.47 23.01 -5.42
CA MET A 54 -1.09 22.50 -4.11
C MET A 54 -0.99 23.66 -3.10
N HIS A 55 -1.65 23.49 -1.96
CA HIS A 55 -1.69 24.46 -0.87
C HIS A 55 -1.18 23.82 0.43
N LEU A 56 -0.39 24.57 1.20
CA LEU A 56 0.13 24.14 2.49
C LEU A 56 -0.44 25.01 3.60
N ILE A 57 -1.03 24.38 4.62
CA ILE A 57 -1.44 25.00 5.88
C ILE A 57 -0.56 24.38 6.97
N ALA A 58 0.26 25.20 7.62
CA ALA A 58 1.11 24.77 8.72
C ALA A 58 0.64 25.44 10.02
N CYS A 59 0.26 24.63 11.00
CA CYS A 59 -0.17 25.08 12.32
C CYS A 59 0.93 24.82 13.34
N THR A 60 1.13 25.72 14.31
CA THR A 60 2.10 25.53 15.40
C THR A 60 1.66 26.29 16.64
N GLN A 61 1.93 25.71 17.81
CA GLN A 61 1.75 26.41 19.09
C GLN A 61 2.89 27.39 19.41
N ASN A 62 4.07 27.18 18.81
CA ASN A 62 5.25 28.03 19.05
C ASN A 62 5.88 28.47 17.72
N PRO A 63 5.54 29.66 17.21
CA PRO A 63 6.03 30.11 15.91
C PRO A 63 7.50 30.58 15.94
N LEU A 64 8.04 30.95 17.10
CA LEU A 64 9.38 31.54 17.23
C LEU A 64 10.48 30.54 16.83
N GLY A 65 11.26 30.89 15.80
CA GLY A 65 12.40 30.10 15.32
C GLY A 65 12.03 28.78 14.63
N GLN A 66 10.74 28.46 14.54
CA GLN A 66 10.29 27.17 13.99
C GLN A 66 10.01 27.22 12.50
N VAL A 67 9.42 28.33 12.03
CA VAL A 67 9.13 28.55 10.62
C VAL A 67 10.36 29.20 9.96
N SER A 68 10.96 28.53 8.97
CA SER A 68 12.11 29.08 8.24
C SER A 68 11.72 30.35 7.49
N THR A 69 12.67 31.27 7.31
CA THR A 69 12.47 32.50 6.53
C THR A 69 11.94 32.20 5.13
N ASP A 70 12.46 31.15 4.49
CA ASP A 70 12.01 30.70 3.17
C ASP A 70 10.54 30.26 3.19
N MET A 71 10.10 29.56 4.24
CA MET A 71 8.72 29.14 4.36
C MET A 71 7.79 30.36 4.52
N LYS A 72 8.17 31.32 5.38
CA LYS A 72 7.40 32.56 5.57
C LYS A 72 7.28 33.38 4.30
N ALA A 73 8.36 33.50 3.54
CA ALA A 73 8.35 34.22 2.26
C ALA A 73 7.39 33.61 1.24
N ASN A 74 7.08 32.32 1.37
CA ASN A 74 6.16 31.59 0.48
C ASN A 74 4.77 31.36 1.10
N MET A 75 4.51 31.87 2.32
CA MET A 75 3.21 31.82 2.97
C MET A 75 2.50 33.16 2.78
N ALA A 76 1.51 33.19 1.89
CA ALA A 76 0.78 34.42 1.57
C ALA A 76 -0.17 34.88 2.69
N ILE A 77 -0.63 33.97 3.55
CA ILE A 77 -1.61 34.24 4.59
C ILE A 77 -1.08 33.73 5.92
N SER A 78 -1.08 34.61 6.92
CA SER A 78 -0.76 34.30 8.31
C SER A 78 -1.97 34.52 9.19
N ILE A 79 -2.47 33.46 9.82
CA ILE A 79 -3.55 33.53 10.80
C ILE A 79 -2.96 33.31 12.19
N CYS A 80 -3.16 34.26 13.09
CA CYS A 80 -2.65 34.20 14.46
C CYS A 80 -3.83 34.27 15.44
N LEU A 81 -4.05 33.16 16.16
CA LEU A 81 -4.94 33.13 17.32
C LEU A 81 -4.22 33.76 18.53
N ARG A 82 -4.87 33.74 19.69
CA ARG A 82 -4.26 34.21 20.94
C ARG A 82 -2.91 33.53 21.19
N VAL A 83 -1.86 34.35 21.27
CA VAL A 83 -0.51 33.96 21.69
C VAL A 83 -0.20 34.53 23.07
N ARG A 84 0.82 33.97 23.74
CA ARG A 84 1.21 34.42 25.09
C ARG A 84 2.03 35.70 25.07
N ASP A 85 2.87 35.87 24.05
CA ASP A 85 3.85 36.95 23.95
C ASP A 85 3.64 37.77 22.67
N GLY A 86 3.84 39.09 22.78
CA GLY A 86 3.84 40.01 21.66
C GLY A 86 4.90 39.65 20.61
N LEU A 87 6.04 39.09 21.02
CA LEU A 87 7.08 38.65 20.08
C LEU A 87 6.57 37.55 19.13
N GLN A 88 5.79 36.59 19.63
CA GLN A 88 5.18 35.53 18.80
C GLN A 88 4.18 36.11 17.79
N SER A 89 3.43 37.13 18.21
CA SER A 89 2.49 37.84 17.34
C SER A 89 3.24 38.61 16.24
N THR A 90 4.29 39.36 16.60
CA THR A 90 5.11 40.12 15.66
C THR A 90 5.79 39.21 14.64
N GLU A 91 6.24 38.03 15.06
CA GLU A 91 6.92 37.06 14.20
C GLU A 91 6.04 36.49 13.07
N LEU A 92 4.72 36.44 13.26
CA LEU A 92 3.74 35.93 12.29
C LEU A 92 2.96 37.04 11.55
N LEU A 93 2.57 38.09 12.27
CA LEU A 93 1.71 39.16 11.74
C LEU A 93 2.48 40.44 11.41
N GLY A 94 3.68 40.64 11.96
CA GLY A 94 4.37 41.94 11.95
C GLY A 94 3.86 42.92 13.02
N ASP A 95 2.95 42.50 13.90
CA ASP A 95 2.32 43.32 14.94
C ASP A 95 2.11 42.49 16.22
N SER A 96 2.09 43.13 17.40
CA SER A 96 1.86 42.51 18.72
C SER A 96 0.36 42.28 19.06
N ARG A 97 -0.57 42.73 18.22
CA ARG A 97 -2.02 42.70 18.46
C ARG A 97 -2.60 41.34 18.86
N ALA A 98 -2.08 40.20 18.38
CA ALA A 98 -2.63 38.89 18.74
C ALA A 98 -2.40 38.50 20.21
N ALA A 99 -1.39 39.07 20.87
CA ALA A 99 -1.16 38.85 22.30
C ALA A 99 -2.22 39.54 23.18
N THR A 100 -2.94 40.53 22.65
CA THR A 100 -3.98 41.28 23.38
C THR A 100 -5.36 40.60 23.35
N ILE A 101 -5.53 39.56 22.54
CA ILE A 101 -6.79 38.80 22.43
C ILE A 101 -7.14 38.21 23.79
N SER A 102 -8.31 38.52 24.35
CA SER A 102 -8.76 38.02 25.65
C SER A 102 -8.86 36.48 25.66
N PRO A 103 -8.45 35.78 26.75
CA PRO A 103 -8.61 34.33 26.85
C PRO A 103 -10.09 33.91 26.91
N ALA A 104 -11.01 34.83 27.22
CA ALA A 104 -12.45 34.58 27.23
C ALA A 104 -13.08 34.55 25.83
N LEU A 105 -12.30 34.78 24.76
CA LEU A 105 -12.76 34.84 23.38
C LEU A 105 -12.10 33.75 22.51
N PRO A 106 -12.42 32.46 22.71
CA PRO A 106 -11.93 31.40 21.84
C PRO A 106 -12.40 31.62 20.40
N GLY A 107 -11.50 31.30 19.46
CA GLY A 107 -11.69 31.52 18.03
C GLY A 107 -11.43 32.95 17.54
N ALA A 108 -11.19 33.93 18.42
CA ALA A 108 -10.75 35.26 17.99
C ALA A 108 -9.32 35.18 17.44
N ALA A 109 -9.10 35.79 16.28
CA ALA A 109 -7.84 35.75 15.56
C ALA A 109 -7.62 37.02 14.72
N TYR A 110 -6.37 37.24 14.33
CA TYR A 110 -6.01 38.20 13.29
C TYR A 110 -5.50 37.45 12.05
N CYS A 111 -5.89 37.90 10.87
CA CYS A 111 -5.39 37.43 9.59
C CYS A 111 -4.55 38.53 8.95
N ASN A 112 -3.33 38.20 8.54
CA ASN A 112 -2.51 39.03 7.67
C ASN A 112 -2.48 38.37 6.27
N ASP A 113 -2.95 39.09 5.26
CA ASP A 113 -2.96 38.67 3.84
C ASP A 113 -1.78 39.23 3.02
N GLY A 114 -0.81 39.86 3.70
CA GLY A 114 0.35 40.53 3.10
C GLY A 114 0.21 42.04 3.00
N GLU A 115 -1.02 42.57 3.00
CA GLU A 115 -1.30 44.01 2.90
C GLU A 115 -2.00 44.54 4.16
N HIS A 116 -2.93 43.77 4.72
CA HIS A 116 -3.80 44.20 5.80
C HIS A 116 -3.91 43.15 6.90
N VAL A 117 -3.96 43.64 8.14
CA VAL A 117 -4.24 42.83 9.33
C VAL A 117 -5.69 43.03 9.73
N THR A 118 -6.51 42.00 9.56
CA THR A 118 -7.95 42.02 9.83
C THR A 118 -8.29 41.14 11.05
N ALA A 119 -9.14 41.65 11.93
CA ALA A 119 -9.64 40.89 13.07
C ALA A 119 -10.87 40.08 12.65
N PHE A 120 -10.94 38.81 13.06
CA PHE A 120 -12.10 37.97 12.84
C PHE A 120 -12.28 36.96 13.98
N ARG A 121 -13.41 36.26 13.97
CA ARG A 121 -13.69 35.17 14.90
C ARG A 121 -14.12 33.92 14.14
N CYS A 122 -13.44 32.82 14.37
CA CYS A 122 -13.78 31.52 13.78
C CYS A 122 -15.18 31.07 14.23
N ALA A 123 -15.90 30.45 13.30
CA ALA A 123 -17.12 29.73 13.65
C ALA A 123 -16.76 28.52 14.53
N PRO A 124 -17.52 28.24 15.59
CA PRO A 124 -17.28 27.09 16.44
C PRO A 124 -17.57 25.79 15.68
N ALA A 125 -16.69 24.80 15.85
CA ALA A 125 -16.82 23.46 15.27
C ALA A 125 -17.38 22.48 16.30
N ASP A 126 -18.52 22.81 16.91
CA ASP A 126 -19.08 22.06 18.05
C ASP A 126 -19.55 20.64 17.68
N ASN A 127 -19.79 20.38 16.39
CA ASN A 127 -20.26 19.08 15.92
C ASN A 127 -19.65 18.72 14.56
N ILE A 128 -18.37 18.35 14.58
CA ILE A 128 -17.59 17.95 13.40
C ILE A 128 -18.29 16.84 12.62
N ASP A 129 -18.87 15.84 13.31
CA ASP A 129 -19.58 14.73 12.66
C ASP A 129 -20.81 15.16 11.87
N VAL A 130 -21.52 16.18 12.34
CA VAL A 130 -22.64 16.77 11.58
C VAL A 130 -22.09 17.49 10.35
N TYR A 131 -21.06 18.31 10.47
CA TYR A 131 -20.44 18.97 9.32
C TYR A 131 -19.95 17.97 8.26
N CYS A 132 -19.22 16.93 8.67
CA CYS A 132 -18.73 15.88 7.77
C CYS A 132 -19.89 15.18 7.04
N ARG A 133 -20.98 14.84 7.75
CA ARG A 133 -22.17 14.25 7.13
C ARG A 133 -22.87 15.19 6.15
N GLN A 134 -23.00 16.47 6.49
CA GLN A 134 -23.62 17.45 5.59
C GLN A 134 -22.77 17.73 4.34
N ILE A 135 -21.44 17.77 4.49
CA ILE A 135 -20.50 17.88 3.37
C ILE A 135 -20.63 16.65 2.46
N ALA A 136 -20.65 15.44 3.03
CA ALA A 136 -20.82 14.21 2.26
C ALA A 136 -22.17 14.18 1.51
N PHE A 137 -23.26 14.61 2.17
CA PHE A 137 -24.58 14.72 1.56
C PHE A 137 -24.60 15.71 0.39
N ALA A 138 -24.04 16.92 0.60
CA ALA A 138 -23.93 17.93 -0.46
C ALA A 138 -23.07 17.42 -1.64
N ALA A 139 -21.97 16.72 -1.36
CA ALA A 139 -21.12 16.13 -2.38
C ALA A 139 -21.87 15.08 -3.22
N GLN A 140 -22.69 14.24 -2.60
CA GLN A 140 -23.54 13.29 -3.32
C GLN A 140 -24.60 14.00 -4.18
N PHE A 141 -25.23 15.05 -3.66
CA PHE A 141 -26.24 15.83 -4.39
C PHE A 141 -25.67 16.51 -5.64
N VAL A 142 -24.46 17.05 -5.55
CA VAL A 142 -23.75 17.70 -6.67
C VAL A 142 -23.13 16.67 -7.64
N GLY A 143 -23.19 15.38 -7.32
CA GLY A 143 -22.62 14.31 -8.13
C GLY A 143 -21.08 14.27 -8.08
N THR A 144 -20.48 14.81 -7.02
CA THR A 144 -19.04 14.76 -6.81
C THR A 144 -18.61 13.30 -6.62
N ARG A 145 -17.72 12.81 -7.49
CA ARG A 145 -17.18 11.46 -7.36
C ARG A 145 -16.27 11.37 -6.13
N SER A 146 -16.48 10.37 -5.29
CA SER A 146 -15.54 10.05 -4.21
C SER A 146 -14.18 9.76 -4.83
N ARG A 147 -13.16 10.54 -4.43
CA ARG A 147 -11.79 10.32 -4.88
C ARG A 147 -11.15 9.22 -4.05
N PRO A 148 -10.29 8.37 -4.65
CA PRO A 148 -9.54 7.40 -3.89
C PRO A 148 -8.71 8.13 -2.82
N PRO A 149 -8.59 7.57 -1.62
CA PRO A 149 -7.80 8.20 -0.57
C PRO A 149 -6.34 8.27 -1.00
N LEU A 150 -5.65 9.35 -0.64
CA LEU A 150 -4.21 9.50 -0.89
C LEU A 150 -3.40 8.48 -0.10
N PHE A 151 -3.89 8.11 1.08
CA PHE A 151 -3.29 7.14 1.98
C PHE A 151 -4.35 6.17 2.44
N THR A 152 -4.06 4.88 2.42
CA THR A 152 -4.92 3.89 3.07
C THR A 152 -4.48 3.67 4.51
N SER A 153 -5.40 3.16 5.34
CA SER A 153 -5.01 2.60 6.62
C SER A 153 -3.98 1.47 6.44
N PRO A 154 -3.14 1.21 7.45
CA PRO A 154 -2.21 0.08 7.43
C PRO A 154 -2.91 -1.24 7.12
N LEU A 155 -2.16 -2.22 6.61
CA LEU A 155 -2.72 -3.53 6.27
C LEU A 155 -3.52 -4.12 7.44
N PRO A 156 -4.79 -4.54 7.22
CA PRO A 156 -5.57 -5.18 8.25
C PRO A 156 -4.95 -6.52 8.66
N ARG A 157 -5.37 -7.03 9.83
CA ARG A 157 -4.95 -8.35 10.33
C ARG A 157 -5.60 -9.53 9.63
N SER A 158 -6.78 -9.31 9.06
CA SER A 158 -7.52 -10.32 8.31
C SER A 158 -8.12 -9.68 7.07
N VAL A 159 -8.05 -10.42 5.97
CA VAL A 159 -8.64 -10.05 4.69
C VAL A 159 -9.59 -11.17 4.32
N GLN A 160 -10.83 -10.84 4.01
CA GLN A 160 -11.77 -11.82 3.51
C GLN A 160 -11.45 -12.19 2.07
N ASP A 161 -11.48 -13.48 1.78
CA ASP A 161 -11.36 -13.95 0.42
C ASP A 161 -12.58 -13.52 -0.41
N HIS A 162 -12.31 -12.98 -1.60
CA HIS A 162 -13.32 -12.52 -2.54
C HIS A 162 -12.97 -13.07 -3.92
N PRO A 163 -13.82 -13.94 -4.52
CA PRO A 163 -13.56 -14.46 -5.85
C PRO A 163 -13.63 -13.34 -6.88
N VAL A 164 -12.53 -13.13 -7.61
CA VAL A 164 -12.49 -12.17 -8.71
C VAL A 164 -13.00 -12.88 -9.96
N SER A 165 -14.17 -12.50 -10.44
CA SER A 165 -14.72 -13.05 -11.68
C SER A 165 -14.02 -12.47 -12.91
N GLY A 166 -13.49 -13.34 -13.79
CA GLY A 166 -13.23 -12.99 -15.18
C GLY A 166 -11.79 -12.64 -15.59
N GLN A 167 -10.79 -12.73 -14.70
CA GLN A 167 -9.38 -12.53 -15.06
C GLN A 167 -8.58 -13.84 -14.94
N VAL A 168 -7.95 -14.28 -16.04
CA VAL A 168 -7.18 -15.54 -16.14
C VAL A 168 -5.66 -15.29 -16.07
N ASP A 169 -5.22 -14.03 -16.00
CA ASP A 169 -3.80 -13.69 -16.10
C ASP A 169 -3.09 -13.62 -14.74
N HIS A 170 -3.83 -13.52 -13.65
CA HIS A 170 -3.27 -13.46 -12.29
C HIS A 170 -4.25 -14.00 -11.25
N ILE A 171 -3.72 -14.45 -10.12
CA ILE A 171 -4.50 -14.94 -8.98
C ILE A 171 -4.41 -13.93 -7.84
N ARG A 172 -5.55 -13.38 -7.43
CA ARG A 172 -5.66 -12.58 -6.21
C ARG A 172 -5.57 -13.49 -4.99
N PHE A 173 -4.77 -13.10 -4.00
CA PHE A 173 -4.63 -13.87 -2.76
C PHE A 173 -4.70 -13.01 -1.48
N GLY A 174 -4.87 -11.69 -1.60
CA GLY A 174 -4.89 -10.81 -0.43
C GLY A 174 -4.83 -9.33 -0.77
N LEU A 175 -4.29 -8.54 0.16
CA LEU A 175 -3.98 -7.11 -0.01
C LEU A 175 -2.47 -6.88 0.10
N SER A 176 -1.93 -5.98 -0.71
CA SER A 176 -0.54 -5.55 -0.70
C SER A 176 -0.40 -4.08 -0.34
N ASP A 177 0.61 -3.73 0.43
CA ASP A 177 0.93 -2.38 0.85
C ASP A 177 2.19 -1.88 0.16
N ASN A 178 2.04 -0.86 -0.68
CA ASN A 178 3.17 -0.19 -1.33
C ASN A 178 3.79 0.94 -0.48
N GLY A 179 3.36 1.08 0.77
CA GLY A 179 3.77 2.13 1.71
C GLY A 179 2.92 3.40 1.63
N ILE A 180 1.94 3.46 0.72
CA ILE A 180 1.05 4.61 0.53
C ILE A 180 -0.40 4.13 0.48
N THR A 181 -0.68 3.14 -0.36
CA THR A 181 -2.01 2.61 -0.63
C THR A 181 -2.01 1.09 -0.62
N LEU A 182 -3.12 0.52 -0.14
CA LEU A 182 -3.42 -0.89 -0.29
C LEU A 182 -3.95 -1.16 -1.70
N THR A 183 -3.41 -2.18 -2.34
CA THR A 183 -3.90 -2.73 -3.60
C THR A 183 -4.15 -4.23 -3.44
N ASP A 184 -4.76 -4.88 -4.42
CA ASP A 184 -4.89 -6.33 -4.40
C ASP A 184 -3.50 -6.99 -4.53
N ALA A 185 -3.21 -7.91 -3.62
CA ALA A 185 -2.03 -8.77 -3.75
C ALA A 185 -2.34 -9.86 -4.77
N VAL A 186 -1.57 -9.88 -5.85
CA VAL A 186 -1.78 -10.77 -6.98
C VAL A 186 -0.51 -11.56 -7.31
N VAL A 187 -0.70 -12.80 -7.73
CA VAL A 187 0.34 -13.64 -8.30
C VAL A 187 0.14 -13.72 -9.81
N PRO A 188 1.10 -13.23 -10.62
CA PRO A 188 1.02 -13.33 -12.07
C PRO A 188 1.17 -14.79 -12.54
N LEU A 189 0.35 -15.21 -13.50
CA LEU A 189 0.39 -16.57 -14.08
C LEU A 189 1.31 -16.68 -15.30
N ASP A 190 1.95 -15.60 -15.72
CA ASP A 190 2.91 -15.57 -16.83
C ASP A 190 4.38 -15.56 -16.36
N CYS A 191 4.63 -15.35 -15.07
CA CYS A 191 5.97 -15.18 -14.52
C CYS A 191 6.65 -16.50 -14.10
N GLY A 192 6.02 -17.66 -14.30
CA GLY A 192 6.55 -18.97 -13.92
C GLY A 192 6.19 -19.39 -12.49
N ASN A 193 6.99 -20.29 -11.92
CA ASN A 193 6.70 -20.91 -10.63
C ASN A 193 6.76 -19.92 -9.46
N ILE A 194 6.01 -20.23 -8.39
CA ILE A 194 5.87 -19.41 -7.20
C ILE A 194 6.26 -20.20 -5.95
N ALA A 195 7.16 -19.65 -5.14
CA ALA A 195 7.54 -20.26 -3.86
C ALA A 195 6.88 -19.53 -2.69
N ILE A 196 6.27 -20.29 -1.79
CA ILE A 196 5.71 -19.81 -0.52
C ILE A 196 6.65 -20.29 0.60
N ILE A 197 7.36 -19.36 1.25
CA ILE A 197 8.48 -19.69 2.13
C ILE A 197 8.18 -19.21 3.54
N GLY A 198 8.40 -20.03 4.56
CA GLY A 198 8.47 -19.55 5.94
C GLY A 198 8.08 -20.60 6.99
N PRO A 199 8.13 -20.25 8.28
CA PRO A 199 7.99 -21.23 9.36
C PRO A 199 6.57 -21.81 9.45
N GLN A 200 6.41 -22.89 10.21
CA GLN A 200 5.12 -23.52 10.47
C GLN A 200 4.16 -22.54 11.18
N GLY A 201 2.85 -22.69 10.94
CA GLY A 201 1.82 -21.90 11.62
C GLY A 201 1.62 -20.46 11.12
N ARG A 202 2.35 -20.00 10.08
CA ARG A 202 2.22 -18.63 9.56
C ARG A 202 1.12 -18.42 8.52
N GLY A 203 0.42 -19.48 8.09
CA GLY A 203 -0.68 -19.39 7.12
C GLY A 203 -0.35 -19.84 5.68
N LYS A 204 0.76 -20.57 5.46
CA LYS A 204 1.13 -21.10 4.13
C LYS A 204 0.05 -22.01 3.53
N THR A 205 -0.46 -22.96 4.33
CA THR A 205 -1.53 -23.87 3.89
C THR A 205 -2.82 -23.10 3.58
N THR A 206 -3.20 -22.14 4.42
CA THR A 206 -4.36 -21.26 4.16
C THR A 206 -4.20 -20.46 2.87
N LEU A 207 -2.99 -19.93 2.60
CA LEU A 207 -2.70 -19.25 1.34
C LEU A 207 -2.84 -20.19 0.14
N LEU A 208 -2.34 -21.42 0.23
CA LEU A 208 -2.53 -22.43 -0.82
C LEU A 208 -4.01 -22.75 -1.04
N GLU A 209 -4.81 -22.84 0.02
CA GLU A 209 -6.27 -23.05 -0.07
C GLU A 209 -6.98 -21.87 -0.74
N VAL A 210 -6.60 -20.63 -0.43
CA VAL A 210 -7.11 -19.43 -1.12
C VAL A 210 -6.76 -19.46 -2.60
N ILE A 211 -5.51 -19.76 -2.95
CA ILE A 211 -5.07 -19.90 -4.33
C ILE A 211 -5.86 -21.01 -5.04
N ALA A 212 -6.03 -22.17 -4.39
CA ALA A 212 -6.81 -23.28 -4.93
C ALA A 212 -8.25 -22.86 -5.23
N ARG A 213 -8.91 -22.17 -4.29
CA ARG A 213 -10.29 -21.71 -4.44
C ARG A 213 -10.45 -20.71 -5.60
N GLN A 214 -9.50 -19.79 -5.75
CA GLN A 214 -9.49 -18.81 -6.84
C GLN A 214 -9.25 -19.48 -8.19
N VAL A 215 -8.30 -20.44 -8.27
CA VAL A 215 -8.05 -21.20 -9.50
C VAL A 215 -9.23 -22.08 -9.88
N SER A 216 -9.86 -22.76 -8.91
CA SER A 216 -11.05 -23.59 -9.17
C SER A 216 -12.27 -22.77 -9.60
N ALA A 217 -12.27 -21.45 -9.38
CA ALA A 217 -13.28 -20.53 -9.90
C ALA A 217 -13.00 -20.04 -11.33
N MET A 218 -11.77 -20.21 -11.84
CA MET A 218 -11.37 -19.80 -13.19
C MET A 218 -11.68 -20.89 -14.24
N ASP A 219 -12.12 -20.48 -15.42
CA ASP A 219 -12.44 -21.42 -16.50
C ASP A 219 -11.20 -21.83 -17.31
N GLY A 220 -11.06 -23.13 -17.56
CA GLY A 220 -10.05 -23.66 -18.48
C GLY A 220 -8.66 -23.87 -17.91
N LEU A 221 -8.51 -23.85 -16.58
CA LEU A 221 -7.30 -24.27 -15.86
C LEU A 221 -7.50 -25.69 -15.29
N MET A 222 -6.43 -26.47 -15.29
CA MET A 222 -6.37 -27.76 -14.57
C MET A 222 -5.60 -27.54 -13.27
N LEU A 223 -6.13 -28.03 -12.15
CA LEU A 223 -5.55 -27.82 -10.83
C LEU A 223 -5.16 -29.16 -10.21
N HIS A 224 -3.87 -29.31 -9.88
CA HIS A 224 -3.37 -30.39 -9.04
C HIS A 224 -3.04 -29.87 -7.66
N ILE A 225 -3.47 -30.57 -6.62
CA ILE A 225 -3.18 -30.22 -5.23
C ILE A 225 -2.51 -31.42 -4.58
N SER A 226 -1.25 -31.26 -4.18
CA SER A 226 -0.49 -32.25 -3.43
C SER A 226 -0.24 -31.78 -2.01
N GLY A 227 -0.49 -32.65 -1.03
CA GLY A 227 -0.23 -32.37 0.38
C GLY A 227 0.14 -33.64 1.16
N LEU A 228 0.69 -33.46 2.35
CA LEU A 228 1.02 -34.57 3.25
C LEU A 228 -0.20 -34.93 4.12
N TYR A 229 -0.65 -36.17 4.02
CA TYR A 229 -1.69 -36.74 4.87
C TYR A 229 -1.18 -38.02 5.53
N ARG A 230 -1.11 -38.03 6.87
CA ARG A 230 -0.57 -39.16 7.66
C ARG A 230 0.81 -39.63 7.18
N GLY A 231 1.67 -38.70 6.75
CA GLY A 231 3.02 -38.98 6.26
C GLY A 231 3.10 -39.49 4.82
N GLN A 232 1.98 -39.64 4.11
CA GLN A 232 1.96 -39.96 2.68
C GLN A 232 1.52 -38.75 1.86
N ARG A 233 2.15 -38.54 0.70
CA ARG A 233 1.79 -37.46 -0.21
C ARG A 233 0.62 -37.88 -1.09
N LEU A 234 -0.52 -37.23 -0.92
CA LEU A 234 -1.71 -37.44 -1.74
C LEU A 234 -1.83 -36.31 -2.74
N THR A 235 -2.24 -36.64 -3.97
CA THR A 235 -2.49 -35.64 -5.02
C THR A 235 -3.93 -35.77 -5.50
N THR A 236 -4.66 -34.66 -5.44
CA THR A 236 -6.02 -34.54 -5.94
C THR A 236 -6.00 -33.69 -7.21
N THR A 237 -6.80 -34.06 -8.21
CA THR A 237 -6.95 -33.32 -9.46
C THR A 237 -8.35 -32.75 -9.53
N GLU A 238 -8.45 -31.43 -9.68
CA GLU A 238 -9.68 -30.71 -9.97
C GLU A 238 -9.63 -30.16 -11.40
N HIS A 239 -10.73 -30.32 -12.13
CA HIS A 239 -10.87 -29.78 -13.49
C HIS A 239 -12.28 -29.25 -13.70
N ARG A 240 -12.39 -27.95 -14.00
CA ARG A 240 -13.64 -27.36 -14.51
C ARG A 240 -13.59 -27.28 -16.04
N PRO A 241 -14.44 -28.05 -16.74
CA PRO A 241 -14.57 -27.89 -18.19
C PRO A 241 -15.12 -26.50 -18.51
N ARG A 242 -14.56 -25.84 -19.53
CA ARG A 242 -15.06 -24.54 -20.01
C ARG A 242 -16.54 -24.67 -20.37
N LEU A 243 -17.41 -23.97 -19.66
CA LEU A 243 -18.82 -23.89 -20.01
C LEU A 243 -18.96 -23.02 -21.27
N SER A 244 -19.05 -23.67 -22.43
CA SER A 244 -19.23 -23.00 -23.73
C SER A 244 -20.56 -22.25 -23.77
N ALA A 245 -20.50 -20.91 -23.86
CA ALA A 245 -21.52 -20.11 -24.53
C ALA A 245 -20.85 -19.30 -25.65
N ALA A 246 -20.96 -19.84 -26.87
CA ALA A 246 -20.85 -19.17 -28.17
C ALA A 246 -19.56 -18.42 -28.54
N SER A 247 -18.91 -18.98 -29.57
CA SER A 247 -18.43 -18.28 -30.78
C SER A 247 -16.92 -18.31 -31.04
N THR A 248 -16.54 -19.25 -31.91
CA THR A 248 -15.60 -19.13 -33.04
C THR A 248 -14.14 -18.67 -32.82
N ARG A 249 -13.25 -19.61 -33.17
CA ARG A 249 -11.95 -19.45 -33.86
C ARG A 249 -10.82 -18.75 -33.07
N ILE A 250 -10.17 -19.54 -32.23
CA ILE A 250 -8.78 -20.01 -32.29
C ILE A 250 -8.73 -21.07 -31.18
N ALA A 251 -8.23 -22.28 -31.45
CA ALA A 251 -8.05 -23.27 -30.38
C ALA A 251 -7.12 -22.64 -29.33
N PRO A 252 -7.52 -22.48 -28.06
CA PRO A 252 -6.59 -22.03 -27.05
C PRO A 252 -5.49 -23.09 -26.93
N ALA A 253 -4.23 -22.64 -26.83
CA ALA A 253 -3.11 -23.49 -26.45
C ALA A 253 -3.47 -24.32 -25.19
N PRO A 254 -2.94 -25.55 -25.05
CA PRO A 254 -3.38 -26.53 -24.04
C PRO A 254 -3.33 -25.94 -22.61
N PRO A 255 -4.16 -26.45 -21.68
CA PRO A 255 -4.40 -25.81 -20.39
C PRO A 255 -3.11 -25.64 -19.58
N ARG A 256 -2.94 -24.46 -18.97
CA ARG A 256 -1.89 -24.17 -17.99
C ARG A 256 -2.21 -24.96 -16.73
N LEU A 257 -1.58 -26.12 -16.56
CA LEU A 257 -1.70 -26.92 -15.35
C LEU A 257 -1.10 -26.12 -14.19
N ILE A 258 -1.87 -25.86 -13.15
CA ILE A 258 -1.38 -25.29 -11.91
C ILE A 258 -1.22 -26.43 -10.92
N TRP A 259 -0.01 -26.62 -10.40
CA TRP A 259 0.29 -27.62 -9.39
C TRP A 259 0.60 -26.95 -8.05
N LEU A 260 -0.34 -27.01 -7.13
CA LEU A 260 -0.19 -26.58 -5.75
C LEU A 260 0.43 -27.70 -4.93
N VAL A 261 1.51 -27.42 -4.22
CA VAL A 261 2.24 -28.41 -3.41
C VAL A 261 2.47 -27.86 -2.01
N ASP A 262 1.82 -28.42 -1.01
CA ASP A 262 2.12 -28.12 0.40
C ASP A 262 3.29 -28.99 0.92
N ASP A 263 4.07 -28.44 1.84
CA ASP A 263 5.27 -29.04 2.46
C ASP A 263 6.21 -29.72 1.43
N ALA A 264 6.78 -28.93 0.53
CA ALA A 264 7.63 -29.38 -0.58
C ALA A 264 9.12 -29.56 -0.21
N ASP A 265 9.50 -29.39 1.07
CA ASP A 265 10.89 -29.45 1.52
C ASP A 265 11.61 -30.75 1.06
N ASP A 266 11.00 -31.92 1.27
CA ASP A 266 11.58 -33.21 0.87
C ASP A 266 11.62 -33.42 -0.66
N LEU A 267 10.75 -32.75 -1.42
CA LEU A 267 10.71 -32.87 -2.88
C LEU A 267 11.81 -32.05 -3.56
N LEU A 268 12.28 -31.01 -2.89
CA LEU A 268 13.38 -30.16 -3.35
C LEU A 268 14.75 -30.71 -2.96
N ASP A 269 14.83 -31.64 -2.01
CA ASP A 269 16.09 -32.27 -1.63
C ASP A 269 16.73 -32.97 -2.85
N PRO A 270 17.92 -32.55 -3.29
CA PRO A 270 18.61 -33.19 -4.42
C PRO A 270 18.86 -34.68 -4.22
N LEU A 271 19.00 -35.13 -2.97
CA LEU A 271 19.28 -36.52 -2.59
C LEU A 271 18.01 -37.38 -2.57
N CYS A 272 16.83 -36.78 -2.55
CA CYS A 272 15.57 -37.49 -2.60
C CYS A 272 15.33 -38.02 -4.03
N CYS A 273 15.33 -39.34 -4.18
CA CYS A 273 15.15 -40.02 -5.47
C CYS A 273 13.75 -40.61 -5.65
N ASP A 274 12.82 -40.31 -4.73
CA ASP A 274 11.45 -40.79 -4.82
C ASP A 274 10.79 -40.31 -6.12
N THR A 275 9.93 -41.14 -6.69
CA THR A 275 9.26 -40.85 -7.97
C THR A 275 8.52 -39.52 -7.93
N GLN A 276 7.97 -39.13 -6.77
CA GLN A 276 7.30 -37.85 -6.58
C GLN A 276 8.27 -36.66 -6.62
N ALA A 277 9.45 -36.77 -5.99
CA ALA A 277 10.48 -35.73 -5.99
C ALA A 277 11.07 -35.53 -7.40
N VAL A 278 11.24 -36.62 -8.16
CA VAL A 278 11.65 -36.55 -9.57
C VAL A 278 10.59 -35.84 -10.42
N ARG A 279 9.31 -36.22 -10.28
CA ARG A 279 8.20 -35.58 -11.01
C ARG A 279 8.05 -34.10 -10.66
N PHE A 280 8.19 -33.75 -9.39
CA PHE A 280 8.13 -32.36 -8.93
C PHE A 280 9.24 -31.50 -9.57
N ARG A 281 10.48 -31.98 -9.55
CA ARG A 281 11.61 -31.28 -10.19
C ARG A 281 11.47 -31.18 -11.71
N GLN A 282 10.90 -32.20 -12.35
CA GLN A 282 10.57 -32.13 -13.78
C GLN A 282 9.50 -31.07 -14.07
N ALA A 283 8.46 -30.98 -13.24
CA ALA A 283 7.42 -29.97 -13.37
C ALA A 283 7.94 -28.54 -13.15
N LEU A 284 8.89 -28.33 -12.23
CA LEU A 284 9.53 -27.03 -12.05
C LEU A 284 10.26 -26.55 -13.33
N ALA A 285 10.79 -27.46 -14.13
CA ALA A 285 11.47 -27.15 -15.39
C ALA A 285 10.51 -27.07 -16.59
N ASP A 286 9.27 -27.50 -16.44
CA ASP A 286 8.28 -27.53 -17.52
C ASP A 286 7.50 -26.22 -17.58
N SER A 287 7.76 -25.42 -18.62
CA SER A 287 7.07 -24.14 -18.85
C SER A 287 5.55 -24.25 -19.08
N SER A 288 5.02 -25.45 -19.32
CA SER A 288 3.58 -25.69 -19.44
C SER A 288 2.87 -25.86 -18.09
N ILE A 289 3.63 -26.01 -17.01
CA ILE A 289 3.14 -26.20 -15.64
C ILE A 289 3.57 -25.00 -14.79
N ILE A 290 2.63 -24.42 -14.06
CA ILE A 290 2.93 -23.42 -13.04
C ILE A 290 2.88 -24.14 -11.69
N VAL A 291 4.03 -24.28 -11.05
CA VAL A 291 4.12 -24.89 -9.73
C VAL A 291 4.06 -23.80 -8.67
N VAL A 292 3.11 -23.90 -7.74
CA VAL A 292 3.05 -23.10 -6.52
C VAL A 292 3.37 -24.02 -5.35
N PHE A 293 4.50 -23.82 -4.69
CA PHE A 293 4.96 -24.76 -3.67
C PHE A 293 5.29 -24.06 -2.36
N ALA A 294 4.85 -24.66 -1.25
CA ALA A 294 5.14 -24.17 0.09
C ALA A 294 6.30 -24.95 0.72
N VAL A 295 7.23 -24.22 1.34
CA VAL A 295 8.39 -24.79 2.05
C VAL A 295 8.62 -24.07 3.38
N ARG A 296 9.35 -24.73 4.28
CA ARG A 296 9.73 -24.15 5.57
C ARG A 296 10.92 -23.22 5.46
N SER A 297 11.82 -23.51 4.52
CA SER A 297 13.12 -22.86 4.39
C SER A 297 13.53 -22.69 2.93
N PRO A 298 14.24 -21.59 2.58
CA PRO A 298 14.74 -21.39 1.22
C PRO A 298 15.95 -22.28 0.86
N ARG A 299 16.43 -23.15 1.75
CA ARG A 299 17.70 -23.92 1.62
C ARG A 299 17.91 -24.60 0.26
N HIS A 300 16.86 -25.20 -0.30
CA HIS A 300 16.93 -25.96 -1.56
C HIS A 300 16.33 -25.20 -2.76
N ILE A 301 15.97 -23.94 -2.58
CA ILE A 301 15.42 -23.10 -3.64
C ILE A 301 16.56 -22.39 -4.37
N ARG A 302 16.60 -22.53 -5.69
CA ARG A 302 17.47 -21.74 -6.56
C ARG A 302 16.64 -20.65 -7.22
N VAL A 303 17.06 -19.40 -7.07
CA VAL A 303 16.41 -18.24 -7.70
C VAL A 303 17.38 -17.69 -8.76
N PRO A 304 16.93 -17.45 -10.01
CA PRO A 304 15.56 -17.55 -10.51
C PRO A 304 15.14 -18.95 -11.01
N ASP A 305 16.04 -19.93 -11.04
CA ASP A 305 15.84 -21.23 -11.72
C ASP A 305 14.55 -21.98 -11.31
N HIS A 306 14.22 -22.02 -10.02
CA HIS A 306 13.03 -22.72 -9.51
C HIS A 306 11.80 -21.83 -9.43
N CYS A 307 11.96 -20.51 -9.25
CA CYS A 307 10.85 -19.56 -9.11
C CYS A 307 11.34 -18.12 -9.32
N SER A 308 10.46 -17.29 -9.89
CA SER A 308 10.68 -15.85 -10.06
C SER A 308 9.96 -15.01 -8.99
N THR A 309 8.82 -15.52 -8.52
CA THR A 309 7.94 -14.87 -7.54
C THR A 309 8.00 -15.65 -6.23
N ARG A 310 8.13 -14.92 -5.12
CA ARG A 310 8.21 -15.52 -3.78
C ARG A 310 7.27 -14.80 -2.83
N ILE A 311 6.55 -15.57 -2.01
CA ILE A 311 5.76 -15.07 -0.90
C ILE A 311 6.43 -15.56 0.38
N VAL A 312 7.09 -14.66 1.09
CA VAL A 312 7.92 -15.00 2.24
C VAL A 312 7.21 -14.59 3.53
N PHE A 313 6.85 -15.56 4.34
CA PHE A 313 6.39 -15.36 5.71
C PHE A 313 7.62 -15.14 6.61
N PRO A 314 7.79 -13.94 7.18
CA PRO A 314 8.95 -13.61 7.98
C PRO A 314 9.00 -14.49 9.24
N CYS A 315 10.21 -14.84 9.66
CA CYS A 315 10.46 -15.61 10.88
C CYS A 315 10.93 -14.75 12.05
N GLY A 316 11.30 -13.48 11.79
CA GLY A 316 11.78 -12.54 12.82
C GLY A 316 13.29 -12.64 13.09
N ASP A 317 13.97 -13.67 12.58
CA ASP A 317 15.44 -13.67 12.52
C ASP A 317 15.91 -12.93 11.27
N ARG A 318 16.60 -11.81 11.49
CA ARG A 318 17.12 -10.94 10.42
C ARG A 318 17.95 -11.71 9.40
N THR A 319 18.79 -12.64 9.85
CA THR A 319 19.68 -13.37 8.93
C THR A 319 18.87 -14.31 8.05
N ALA A 320 17.98 -15.10 8.64
CA ALA A 320 17.09 -16.00 7.91
C ALA A 320 16.15 -15.27 6.95
N ASP A 321 15.59 -14.12 7.35
CA ASP A 321 14.67 -13.32 6.52
C ASP A 321 15.39 -12.71 5.30
N LEU A 322 16.62 -12.22 5.48
CA LEU A 322 17.47 -11.77 4.36
C LEU A 322 17.82 -12.91 3.41
N VAL A 323 18.14 -14.10 3.94
CA VAL A 323 18.43 -15.30 3.13
C VAL A 323 17.19 -15.78 2.37
N ALA A 324 16.00 -15.65 2.95
CA ALA A 324 14.74 -15.93 2.26
C ALA A 324 14.43 -14.90 1.14
N GLY A 325 15.12 -13.75 1.15
CA GLY A 325 15.10 -12.74 0.10
C GLY A 325 14.35 -11.47 0.46
N ILE A 326 13.91 -11.30 1.71
CA ILE A 326 13.27 -10.06 2.15
C ILE A 326 14.32 -8.93 2.10
N PRO A 327 14.08 -7.82 1.41
CA PRO A 327 15.01 -6.69 1.40
C PRO A 327 15.25 -6.12 2.79
N SER A 328 16.48 -5.67 3.05
CA SER A 328 16.87 -5.09 4.34
C SER A 328 16.04 -3.87 4.72
N SER A 329 15.55 -3.10 3.74
CA SER A 329 14.63 -1.98 3.96
C SER A 329 13.32 -2.44 4.63
N LEU A 330 12.72 -3.52 4.15
CA LEU A 330 11.49 -4.07 4.73
C LEU A 330 11.76 -4.71 6.09
N VAL A 331 12.84 -5.48 6.23
CA VAL A 331 13.19 -6.08 7.54
C VAL A 331 13.36 -5.01 8.63
N ASN A 332 13.85 -3.82 8.28
CA ASN A 332 14.02 -2.71 9.22
C ASN A 332 12.70 -1.99 9.59
N THR A 333 11.68 -2.04 8.72
CA THR A 333 10.42 -1.32 8.92
C THR A 333 9.31 -2.20 9.50
N MET A 334 9.44 -3.52 9.41
CA MET A 334 8.44 -4.45 9.92
C MET A 334 8.31 -4.37 11.43
N SER A 335 7.06 -4.32 11.89
CA SER A 335 6.72 -4.27 13.31
C SER A 335 6.60 -5.67 13.91
N GLN A 336 6.63 -5.77 15.24
CA GLN A 336 6.34 -7.03 15.94
C GLN A 336 4.95 -7.58 15.57
N GLU A 337 3.98 -6.69 15.34
CA GLU A 337 2.63 -7.06 14.90
C GLU A 337 2.65 -7.77 13.54
N ASP A 338 3.53 -7.36 12.61
CA ASP A 338 3.68 -8.02 11.32
C ASP A 338 4.28 -9.43 11.45
N LEU A 339 5.18 -9.60 12.42
CA LEU A 339 5.80 -10.90 12.72
C LEU A 339 4.85 -11.85 13.44
N ASP A 340 3.86 -11.34 14.18
CA ASP A 340 2.93 -12.17 14.96
C ASP A 340 1.63 -12.46 14.20
N THR A 341 1.23 -11.60 13.25
CA THR A 341 -0.02 -11.75 12.49
C THR A 341 0.05 -12.93 11.50
N PRO A 342 -0.80 -13.97 11.63
CA PRO A 342 -0.88 -15.03 10.62
C PRO A 342 -1.38 -14.48 9.28
N GLY A 343 -0.85 -15.00 8.17
CA GLY A 343 -1.18 -14.49 6.83
C GLY A 343 -0.36 -13.25 6.43
N ARG A 344 0.38 -12.62 7.35
CA ARG A 344 1.29 -11.52 7.03
C ARG A 344 2.56 -12.07 6.37
N ALA A 345 2.85 -11.59 5.16
CA ALA A 345 3.99 -12.03 4.37
C ALA A 345 4.60 -10.86 3.58
N VAL A 346 5.69 -11.13 2.86
CA VAL A 346 6.30 -10.23 1.89
C VAL A 346 6.18 -10.86 0.51
N LEU A 347 5.52 -10.17 -0.42
CA LEU A 347 5.49 -10.56 -1.83
C LEU A 347 6.71 -9.96 -2.52
N ILE A 348 7.50 -10.83 -3.16
CA ILE A 348 8.71 -10.47 -3.91
C ILE A 348 8.50 -10.90 -5.36
N ALA A 349 8.47 -9.95 -6.28
CA ALA A 349 8.31 -10.17 -7.70
C ALA A 349 9.30 -9.29 -8.48
N GLY A 350 10.30 -9.92 -9.10
CA GLY A 350 11.40 -9.22 -9.77
C GLY A 350 12.16 -8.32 -8.80
N ALA A 351 12.23 -7.02 -9.09
CA ALA A 351 12.89 -6.01 -8.25
C ALA A 351 11.95 -5.39 -7.19
N SER A 352 10.67 -5.76 -7.19
CA SER A 352 9.68 -5.23 -6.26
C SER A 352 9.51 -6.15 -5.06
N ALA A 353 9.38 -5.57 -3.88
CA ALA A 353 8.98 -6.26 -2.67
C ALA A 353 8.01 -5.38 -1.87
N CYS A 354 6.92 -5.97 -1.39
CA CYS A 354 5.92 -5.26 -0.60
C CYS A 354 5.35 -6.16 0.50
N LEU A 355 4.86 -5.53 1.57
CA LEU A 355 4.17 -6.23 2.64
C LEU A 355 2.79 -6.65 2.15
N VAL A 356 2.33 -7.85 2.49
CA VAL A 356 1.02 -8.36 2.09
C VAL A 356 0.29 -9.02 3.26
N GLN A 357 -1.04 -8.93 3.24
CA GLN A 357 -1.91 -9.74 4.07
C GLN A 357 -2.64 -10.74 3.18
N CYS A 358 -2.35 -12.04 3.39
CA CYS A 358 -3.07 -13.12 2.74
C CYS A 358 -4.53 -13.17 3.23
N ALA A 359 -5.44 -13.48 2.32
CA ALA A 359 -6.82 -13.77 2.68
C ALA A 359 -6.92 -15.07 3.48
N SER A 360 -8.00 -15.22 4.24
CA SER A 360 -8.29 -16.39 5.07
C SER A 360 -9.75 -16.78 5.00
#